data_AF-A0AAP9HJ89-F1
#
_entry.id   AF-A0AAP9HJ89-F1
#
_cell.length_a   1.000
_cell.length_b   1.000
_cell.length_c   1.000
_cell.angle_alpha   90.00
_cell.angle_beta   90.00
_cell.angle_gamma   90.00
#
_symmetry.space_group_name_H-M   'P 1'
#
loop_
_entity.id
_entity.type
_entity.pdbx_description
1 polymer ?
#
loop_
_entity_poly.entity_id
_entity_poly.type
_entity_poly.pdbx_seq_one_letter_code
_entity_poly.pdbx_strand_id
1 'polypeptide(L)'
;MQEDVETLLNEVKEHYDHPLEVDISGEASGVLTHDQSHQQLKKDGTLVVAVTDTTNVDYTLSHELLHLLFQMKGYPQLQFHLLSGDPQVDDQLYATSTSLYNAAVHMLVVAWQRDHNLLTDAAVAQVLAGFKQNVPAEADDQLVIYRVLSLLDLLGFLNGELPAELANAYPQALPLARELYDLLDAQKLDSPFGLRRAVVHLLARFDTVIERLGYQPTNDAEFATLTPVLSHRQLRLTLDQVFMIKHSGYRDRETKEPAYVAMGRSDEQNAFVLPLPEKETTPEAFQQLYQQSLNDILTQYRLDYTIR
;
A
#
# COMPACT_ATOMS: atom_id res chain seq x y z
N MET A 1 15.81 -0.71 23.45
CA MET A 1 15.37 0.03 22.27
C MET A 1 16.44 1.05 21.95
N GLN A 2 16.81 1.22 20.69
CA GLN A 2 17.76 2.27 20.28
C GLN A 2 17.14 3.68 20.38
N GLU A 3 17.96 4.70 20.60
CA GLU A 3 17.54 6.10 20.79
C GLU A 3 16.72 6.64 19.60
N ASP A 4 17.08 6.27 18.38
CA ASP A 4 16.37 6.67 17.17
C ASP A 4 14.95 6.07 17.10
N VAL A 5 14.77 4.83 17.58
CA VAL A 5 13.45 4.18 17.63
C VAL A 5 12.59 4.77 18.75
N GLU A 6 13.19 5.15 19.88
CA GLU A 6 12.51 5.92 20.92
C GLU A 6 12.04 7.29 20.42
N THR A 7 12.88 7.98 19.64
CA THR A 7 12.55 9.26 19.02
C THR A 7 11.40 9.12 18.03
N LEU A 8 11.45 8.11 17.16
CA LEU A 8 10.37 7.78 16.22
C LEU A 8 9.06 7.47 16.94
N LEU A 9 9.10 6.67 18.01
CA LEU A 9 7.92 6.36 18.83
C LEU A 9 7.28 7.62 19.42
N ASN A 10 8.10 8.57 19.88
CA ASN A 10 7.62 9.83 20.41
C ASN A 10 7.01 10.71 19.31
N GLU A 11 7.62 10.78 18.13
CA GLU A 11 7.06 11.50 16.98
C GLU A 11 5.68 10.95 16.60
N VAL A 12 5.52 9.63 16.53
CA VAL A 12 4.21 9.00 16.25
C VAL A 12 3.19 9.35 17.34
N LYS A 13 3.60 9.36 18.62
CA LYS A 13 2.73 9.75 19.74
C LYS A 13 2.29 11.22 19.68
N GLU A 14 3.13 12.12 19.18
CA GLU A 14 2.76 13.54 19.02
C GLU A 14 1.70 13.75 17.93
N HIS A 15 1.63 12.85 16.95
CA HIS A 15 0.65 12.88 15.87
C HIS A 15 -0.63 12.09 16.16
N TYR A 16 -0.69 11.33 17.25
CA TYR A 16 -1.84 10.48 17.58
C TYR A 16 -2.63 11.04 18.78
N ASP A 17 -3.94 11.24 18.60
CA ASP A 17 -4.80 11.87 19.62
C ASP A 17 -5.15 10.96 20.81
N HIS A 18 -4.75 9.69 20.76
CA HIS A 18 -5.00 8.70 21.80
C HIS A 18 -3.69 8.05 22.29
N PRO A 19 -3.71 7.28 23.39
CA PRO A 19 -2.51 6.58 23.83
C PRO A 19 -1.99 5.59 22.78
N LEU A 20 -0.66 5.53 22.62
CA LEU A 20 0.03 4.51 21.85
C LEU A 20 0.92 3.69 22.79
N GLU A 21 0.65 2.39 22.83
CA GLU A 21 1.37 1.40 23.63
C GLU A 21 2.18 0.46 22.72
N VAL A 22 3.31 0.00 23.23
CA VAL A 22 4.15 -1.00 22.55
C VAL A 22 4.14 -2.26 23.41
N ASP A 23 3.77 -3.38 22.82
CA ASP A 23 3.83 -4.70 23.43
C ASP A 23 4.89 -5.54 22.72
N ILE A 24 5.88 -6.02 23.46
CA ILE A 24 6.95 -6.86 22.91
C ILE A 24 6.85 -8.20 23.61
N SER A 25 6.44 -9.21 22.85
CA SER A 25 6.25 -10.57 23.34
C SER A 25 6.73 -11.59 22.29
N GLY A 26 6.80 -12.86 22.69
CA GLY A 26 7.22 -13.95 21.80
C GLY A 26 8.70 -14.31 21.90
N GLU A 27 9.08 -15.34 21.15
CA GLU A 27 10.44 -15.88 21.09
C GLU A 27 11.16 -15.41 19.82
N ALA A 28 12.49 -15.38 19.84
CA ALA A 28 13.27 -15.07 18.65
C ALA A 28 13.31 -16.28 17.70
N SER A 29 12.67 -16.18 16.55
CA SER A 29 12.75 -17.21 15.49
C SER A 29 14.11 -17.28 14.81
N GLY A 30 14.89 -16.18 14.86
CA GLY A 30 16.17 -16.05 14.17
C GLY A 30 16.04 -15.56 12.72
N VAL A 31 14.82 -15.27 12.25
CA VAL A 31 14.54 -14.70 10.92
C VAL A 31 13.64 -13.47 11.05
N LEU A 32 13.65 -12.59 10.04
CA LEU A 32 12.77 -11.43 10.00
C LEU A 32 11.75 -11.57 8.86
N THR A 33 10.47 -11.46 9.20
CA THR A 33 9.32 -11.58 8.28
C THR A 33 8.26 -10.53 8.60
N HIS A 34 7.44 -10.16 7.62
CA HIS A 34 6.46 -9.07 7.76
C HIS A 34 5.26 -9.39 8.68
N ASP A 35 5.10 -10.63 9.14
CA ASP A 35 4.01 -11.08 10.01
C ASP A 35 4.36 -11.07 11.52
N GLN A 36 5.56 -10.59 11.85
CA GLN A 36 6.09 -10.55 13.23
C GLN A 36 5.64 -9.32 14.03
N SER A 37 4.80 -8.48 13.43
CA SER A 37 4.18 -7.34 14.08
C SER A 37 2.76 -7.11 13.61
N HIS A 38 1.95 -6.53 14.49
CA HIS A 38 0.60 -6.12 14.15
C HIS A 38 0.12 -4.96 15.04
N GLN A 39 -0.90 -4.27 14.54
CA GLN A 39 -1.51 -3.14 15.23
C GLN A 39 -2.89 -3.56 15.76
N GLN A 40 -3.19 -3.19 17.00
CA GLN A 40 -4.48 -3.44 17.62
C GLN A 40 -5.07 -2.14 18.16
N LEU A 41 -6.17 -1.69 17.58
CA LEU A 41 -6.95 -0.58 18.11
C LEU A 41 -7.93 -1.07 19.20
N LYS A 42 -7.72 -0.62 20.44
CA LYS A 42 -8.62 -0.88 21.56
C LYS A 42 -9.88 -0.02 21.47
N LYS A 43 -10.93 -0.43 22.20
CA LYS A 43 -12.24 0.27 22.20
C LYS A 43 -12.19 1.71 22.72
N ASP A 44 -11.20 2.03 23.53
CA ASP A 44 -10.97 3.37 24.10
C ASP A 44 -10.14 4.28 23.17
N GLY A 45 -9.79 3.80 21.97
CA GLY A 45 -8.94 4.49 21.01
C GLY A 45 -7.45 4.25 21.23
N THR A 46 -7.03 3.49 22.25
CA THR A 46 -5.61 3.17 22.45
C THR A 46 -5.11 2.26 21.33
N LEU A 47 -4.02 2.65 20.67
CA LEU A 47 -3.35 1.84 19.66
C LEU A 47 -2.22 1.03 20.32
N VAL A 48 -2.24 -0.29 20.14
CA VAL A 48 -1.14 -1.17 20.55
C VAL A 48 -0.36 -1.61 19.32
N VAL A 49 0.94 -1.34 19.30
CA VAL A 49 1.87 -1.93 18.35
C VAL A 49 2.51 -3.15 19.00
N ALA A 50 2.10 -4.34 18.56
CA ALA A 50 2.55 -5.60 19.11
C ALA A 50 3.66 -6.19 18.23
N VAL A 51 4.84 -6.42 18.80
CA VAL A 51 5.95 -7.17 18.21
C VAL A 51 5.93 -8.56 18.81
N THR A 52 5.74 -9.58 17.97
CA THR A 52 5.55 -10.99 18.40
C THR A 52 6.79 -11.87 18.20
N ASP A 53 7.88 -11.30 17.69
CA ASP A 53 9.17 -11.97 17.54
C ASP A 53 10.29 -11.05 17.99
N THR A 54 11.15 -11.53 18.89
CA THR A 54 12.22 -10.72 19.50
C THR A 54 13.56 -10.80 18.77
N THR A 55 13.62 -11.36 17.55
CA THR A 55 14.85 -11.53 16.75
C THR A 55 15.56 -10.20 16.49
N ASN A 56 14.80 -9.16 16.17
CA ASN A 56 15.32 -7.78 16.05
C ASN A 56 14.20 -6.76 16.31
N VAL A 57 13.96 -6.48 17.59
CA VAL A 57 12.85 -5.62 18.03
C VAL A 57 12.93 -4.20 17.44
N ASP A 58 14.12 -3.59 17.39
CA ASP A 58 14.27 -2.22 16.88
C ASP A 58 13.94 -2.14 15.38
N TYR A 59 14.35 -3.14 14.60
CA TYR A 59 13.98 -3.26 13.19
C TYR A 59 12.47 -3.41 13.00
N THR A 60 11.86 -4.39 13.68
CA THR A 60 10.42 -4.68 13.51
C THR A 60 9.54 -3.54 14.02
N LEU A 61 9.88 -2.95 15.17
CA LEU A 61 9.11 -1.84 15.74
C LEU A 61 9.22 -0.57 14.89
N SER A 62 10.43 -0.21 14.43
CA SER A 62 10.58 0.97 13.56
C SER A 62 9.82 0.81 12.24
N HIS A 63 9.75 -0.40 11.69
CA HIS A 63 8.98 -0.70 10.48
C HIS A 63 7.50 -0.31 10.66
N GLU A 64 6.85 -0.78 11.72
CA GLU A 64 5.44 -0.46 12.02
C GLU A 64 5.22 1.01 12.33
N LEU A 65 6.11 1.61 13.14
CA LEU A 65 6.00 3.02 13.50
C LEU A 65 6.14 3.94 12.28
N LEU A 66 6.95 3.57 11.29
CA LEU A 66 7.08 4.33 10.05
C LEU A 66 5.82 4.23 9.19
N HIS A 67 5.19 3.06 9.09
CA HIS A 67 3.88 2.94 8.42
C HIS A 67 2.84 3.87 9.05
N LEU A 68 2.75 3.88 10.38
CA LEU A 68 1.88 4.80 11.13
C LEU A 68 2.23 6.27 10.88
N LEU A 69 3.52 6.60 10.95
CA LEU A 69 3.98 7.97 10.73
C LEU A 69 3.65 8.47 9.31
N PHE A 70 3.82 7.63 8.29
CA PHE A 70 3.47 8.01 6.92
C PHE A 70 1.97 8.22 6.76
N GLN A 71 1.14 7.36 7.36
CA GLN A 71 -0.31 7.58 7.41
C GLN A 71 -0.65 8.94 8.04
N MET A 72 -0.05 9.26 9.20
CA MET A 72 -0.27 10.53 9.91
C MET A 72 0.25 11.76 9.14
N LYS A 73 1.34 11.59 8.38
CA LYS A 73 1.89 12.61 7.47
C LYS A 73 1.10 12.76 6.16
N GLY A 74 -0.03 12.06 6.03
CA GLY A 74 -0.93 12.17 4.90
C GLY A 74 -0.45 11.47 3.64
N TYR A 75 0.43 10.48 3.76
CA TYR A 75 0.75 9.58 2.65
C TYR A 75 -0.50 8.79 2.26
N PRO A 76 -0.71 8.57 0.95
CA PRO A 76 -1.92 7.92 0.44
C PRO A 76 -2.06 6.52 1.04
N GLN A 77 -3.27 6.17 1.47
CA GLN A 77 -3.58 4.85 2.01
C GLN A 77 -4.27 4.01 0.92
N LEU A 78 -3.95 2.72 0.90
CA LEU A 78 -4.67 1.73 0.09
C LEU A 78 -5.91 1.26 0.86
N GLN A 79 -7.06 1.31 0.21
CA GLN A 79 -8.35 0.94 0.78
C GLN A 79 -9.13 0.06 -0.20
N PHE A 80 -9.98 -0.81 0.34
CA PHE A 80 -10.79 -1.75 -0.45
C PHE A 80 -12.27 -1.62 -0.11
N HIS A 81 -12.96 -0.86 -0.95
CA HIS A 81 -14.40 -0.60 -0.86
C HIS A 81 -15.22 -1.39 -1.87
N LEU A 82 -14.58 -2.24 -2.68
CA LEU A 82 -15.19 -2.94 -3.80
C LEU A 82 -15.10 -4.47 -3.65
N LEU A 83 -16.02 -5.15 -4.31
CA LEU A 83 -16.09 -6.61 -4.44
C LEU A 83 -16.36 -7.01 -5.89
N SER A 84 -15.62 -8.01 -6.39
CA SER A 84 -15.86 -8.69 -7.66
C SER A 84 -17.09 -9.60 -7.62
N GLY A 85 -17.46 -10.06 -6.42
CA GLY A 85 -18.51 -11.05 -6.23
C GLY A 85 -18.00 -12.49 -6.22
N ASP A 86 -16.69 -12.70 -6.43
CA ASP A 86 -15.99 -13.97 -6.19
C ASP A 86 -14.93 -13.76 -5.08
N PRO A 87 -15.12 -14.37 -3.89
CA PRO A 87 -14.18 -14.21 -2.79
C PRO A 87 -12.73 -14.60 -3.11
N GLN A 88 -12.51 -15.58 -4.00
CA GLN A 88 -11.15 -15.98 -4.37
C GLN A 88 -10.47 -14.92 -5.24
N VAL A 89 -11.24 -14.28 -6.11
CA VAL A 89 -10.75 -13.15 -6.92
C VAL A 89 -10.51 -11.95 -6.02
N ASP A 90 -11.41 -11.67 -5.07
CA ASP A 90 -11.24 -10.58 -4.12
C ASP A 90 -9.96 -10.76 -3.27
N ASP A 91 -9.71 -11.95 -2.74
CA ASP A 91 -8.50 -12.27 -1.97
C ASP A 91 -7.23 -12.08 -2.80
N GLN A 92 -7.25 -12.48 -4.08
CA GLN A 92 -6.12 -12.27 -4.99
C GLN A 92 -5.86 -10.79 -5.24
N LEU A 93 -6.91 -10.01 -5.57
CA LEU A 93 -6.79 -8.58 -5.82
C LEU A 93 -6.31 -7.84 -4.56
N TYR A 94 -6.81 -8.21 -3.37
CA TYR A 94 -6.33 -7.66 -2.11
C TYR A 94 -4.86 -7.97 -1.89
N ALA A 95 -4.44 -9.21 -2.09
CA ALA A 95 -3.05 -9.62 -1.90
C ALA A 95 -2.10 -8.93 -2.87
N THR A 96 -2.43 -8.85 -4.16
CA THR A 96 -1.57 -8.23 -5.18
C THR A 96 -1.48 -6.72 -5.01
N SER A 97 -2.62 -6.03 -4.86
CA SER A 97 -2.65 -4.58 -4.62
C SER A 97 -1.88 -4.20 -3.36
N THR A 98 -2.07 -4.94 -2.26
CA THR A 98 -1.39 -4.68 -0.98
C THR A 98 0.12 -4.91 -1.11
N SER A 99 0.53 -5.98 -1.79
CA SER A 99 1.96 -6.26 -2.00
C SER A 99 2.65 -5.17 -2.81
N LEU A 100 2.00 -4.67 -3.87
CA LEU A 100 2.53 -3.59 -4.70
C LEU A 100 2.61 -2.26 -3.93
N TYR A 101 1.54 -1.90 -3.21
CA TYR A 101 1.55 -0.72 -2.36
C TYR A 101 2.64 -0.79 -1.29
N ASN A 102 2.74 -1.91 -0.57
CA ASN A 102 3.72 -2.12 0.48
C ASN A 102 5.14 -2.05 -0.07
N ALA A 103 5.43 -2.62 -1.24
CA ALA A 103 6.76 -2.52 -1.85
C ALA A 103 7.20 -1.05 -2.05
N ALA A 104 6.28 -0.17 -2.47
CA ALA A 104 6.58 1.25 -2.60
C ALA A 104 6.77 1.96 -1.25
N VAL A 105 5.95 1.63 -0.25
CA VAL A 105 6.09 2.20 1.12
C VAL A 105 7.36 1.71 1.79
N HIS A 106 7.70 0.43 1.64
CA HIS A 106 8.88 -0.18 2.24
C HIS A 106 10.17 0.44 1.75
N MET A 107 10.24 0.98 0.53
CA MET A 107 11.41 1.75 0.09
C MET A 107 11.66 2.99 0.97
N LEU A 108 10.60 3.64 1.47
CA LEU A 108 10.73 4.76 2.42
C LEU A 108 11.14 4.26 3.81
N VAL A 109 10.54 3.15 4.26
CA VAL A 109 10.86 2.54 5.55
C VAL A 109 12.33 2.12 5.61
N VAL A 110 12.79 1.39 4.60
CA VAL A 110 14.16 0.90 4.45
C VAL A 110 15.15 2.05 4.33
N ALA A 111 14.82 3.12 3.60
CA ALA A 111 15.67 4.30 3.54
C ALA A 111 15.88 4.91 4.94
N TRP A 112 14.81 5.10 5.71
CA TRP A 112 14.92 5.59 7.08
C TRP A 112 15.72 4.63 7.97
N GLN A 113 15.42 3.33 7.94
CA GLN A 113 16.11 2.33 8.76
C GLN A 113 17.61 2.24 8.43
N ARG A 114 17.98 2.47 7.16
CA ARG A 114 19.39 2.53 6.75
C ARG A 114 20.08 3.76 7.31
N ASP A 115 19.46 4.93 7.21
CA ASP A 115 20.00 6.19 7.72
C ASP A 115 20.20 6.18 9.24
N HIS A 116 19.43 5.35 9.96
CA HIS A 116 19.49 5.17 11.41
C HIS A 116 20.19 3.86 11.85
N ASN A 117 21.00 3.26 10.97
CA ASN A 117 21.84 2.08 11.27
C ASN A 117 21.08 0.82 11.76
N LEU A 118 19.79 0.67 11.45
CA LEU A 118 19.00 -0.50 11.82
C LEU A 118 19.18 -1.66 10.82
N LEU A 119 19.60 -1.38 9.58
CA LEU A 119 19.94 -2.36 8.56
C LEU A 119 21.39 -2.86 8.68
N THR A 120 21.72 -3.48 9.81
CA THR A 120 23.02 -4.14 10.02
C THR A 120 23.17 -5.39 9.16
N ASP A 121 24.41 -5.89 8.97
CA ASP A 121 24.65 -7.18 8.29
C ASP A 121 23.84 -8.33 8.89
N ALA A 122 23.64 -8.33 10.22
CA ALA A 122 22.82 -9.31 10.91
C ALA A 122 21.34 -9.19 10.52
N ALA A 123 20.79 -7.98 10.51
CA ALA A 123 19.40 -7.73 10.08
C ALA A 123 19.19 -8.15 8.62
N VAL A 124 20.11 -7.79 7.73
CA VAL A 124 20.08 -8.19 6.32
C VAL A 124 20.10 -9.72 6.19
N ALA A 125 20.97 -10.41 6.93
CA ALA A 125 21.01 -11.87 6.91
C ALA A 125 19.71 -12.51 7.41
N GLN A 126 19.08 -11.94 8.45
CA GLN A 126 17.80 -12.41 9.00
C GLN A 126 16.64 -12.21 8.02
N VAL A 127 16.58 -11.08 7.30
CA VAL A 127 15.60 -10.83 6.24
C VAL A 127 15.80 -11.78 5.06
N LEU A 128 17.05 -11.99 4.61
CA LEU A 128 17.35 -12.93 3.54
C LEU A 128 16.99 -14.38 3.92
N ALA A 129 17.19 -14.76 5.19
CA ALA A 129 16.78 -16.06 5.70
C ALA A 129 15.24 -16.20 5.71
N GLY A 130 14.52 -15.19 6.18
CA GLY A 130 13.05 -15.16 6.13
C GLY A 130 12.50 -15.23 4.71
N PHE A 131 13.13 -14.51 3.77
CA PHE A 131 12.79 -14.60 2.35
C PHE A 131 13.00 -16.02 1.79
N LYS A 132 14.17 -16.63 2.02
CA LYS A 132 14.46 -18.00 1.54
C LYS A 132 13.54 -19.06 2.16
N GLN A 133 13.04 -18.83 3.37
CA GLN A 133 12.10 -19.74 4.04
C GLN A 133 10.70 -19.69 3.40
N ASN A 134 10.25 -18.51 2.99
CA ASN A 134 8.88 -18.30 2.54
C ASN A 134 8.73 -18.34 1.01
N VAL A 135 9.77 -17.95 0.27
CA VAL A 135 9.75 -17.88 -1.19
C VAL A 135 10.54 -19.05 -1.75
N PRO A 136 9.89 -20.11 -2.27
CA PRO A 136 10.60 -21.23 -2.86
C PRO A 136 11.22 -20.81 -4.19
N ALA A 137 12.42 -21.35 -4.47
CA ALA A 137 13.08 -21.21 -5.77
C ALA A 137 12.16 -21.62 -6.93
N GLU A 138 12.45 -21.13 -8.13
CA GLU A 138 11.64 -21.44 -9.30
C GLU A 138 11.58 -22.94 -9.61
N ALA A 139 10.36 -23.39 -9.85
CA ALA A 139 10.02 -24.74 -10.27
C ALA A 139 8.85 -24.66 -11.28
N ASP A 140 8.49 -25.81 -11.85
CA ASP A 140 7.33 -25.92 -12.75
C ASP A 140 6.02 -25.88 -11.95
N ASP A 141 5.63 -24.68 -11.52
CA ASP A 141 4.45 -24.39 -10.70
C ASP A 141 3.83 -23.03 -11.06
N GLN A 142 2.76 -22.66 -10.37
CA GLN A 142 2.00 -21.42 -10.62
C GLN A 142 2.39 -20.24 -9.72
N LEU A 143 3.57 -20.29 -9.06
CA LEU A 143 3.98 -19.30 -8.07
C LEU A 143 4.73 -18.10 -8.68
N VAL A 144 4.77 -17.95 -10.00
CA VAL A 144 5.52 -16.87 -10.67
C VAL A 144 5.13 -15.47 -10.16
N ILE A 145 3.83 -15.19 -10.00
CA ILE A 145 3.36 -13.89 -9.51
C ILE A 145 3.77 -13.64 -8.06
N TYR A 146 3.64 -14.66 -7.21
CA TYR A 146 4.08 -14.60 -5.81
C TYR A 146 5.59 -14.30 -5.71
N ARG A 147 6.41 -14.97 -6.54
CA ARG A 147 7.85 -14.72 -6.62
C ARG A 147 8.17 -13.31 -7.11
N VAL A 148 7.47 -12.82 -8.13
CA VAL A 148 7.66 -11.45 -8.65
C VAL A 148 7.40 -10.40 -7.56
N LEU A 149 6.27 -10.49 -6.86
CA LEU A 149 5.91 -9.55 -5.81
C LEU A 149 6.88 -9.62 -4.63
N SER A 150 7.27 -10.82 -4.22
CA SER A 150 8.23 -11.00 -3.13
C SER A 150 9.63 -10.48 -3.50
N LEU A 151 10.07 -10.70 -4.74
CA LEU A 151 11.36 -10.20 -5.24
C LEU A 151 11.36 -8.68 -5.40
N LEU A 152 10.24 -8.07 -5.80
CA LEU A 152 10.10 -6.61 -5.88
C LEU A 152 10.36 -5.97 -4.51
N ASP A 153 9.74 -6.51 -3.46
CA ASP A 153 9.93 -6.02 -2.10
C ASP A 153 11.38 -6.23 -1.61
N LEU A 154 11.96 -7.41 -1.87
CA LEU A 154 13.36 -7.70 -1.54
C LEU A 154 14.34 -6.80 -2.33
N LEU A 155 14.06 -6.49 -3.60
CA LEU A 155 14.83 -5.54 -4.40
C LEU A 155 14.78 -4.15 -3.75
N GLY A 156 13.61 -3.69 -3.30
CA GLY A 156 13.44 -2.47 -2.52
C GLY A 156 14.30 -2.46 -1.26
N PHE A 157 14.28 -3.56 -0.50
CA PHE A 157 15.08 -3.74 0.70
C PHE A 157 16.60 -3.66 0.44
N LEU A 158 17.08 -4.30 -0.62
CA LEU A 158 18.50 -4.40 -0.98
C LEU A 158 19.01 -3.27 -1.89
N ASN A 159 18.22 -2.23 -2.14
CA ASN A 159 18.54 -1.19 -3.14
C ASN A 159 18.92 -1.78 -4.51
N GLY A 160 18.21 -2.83 -4.93
CA GLY A 160 18.41 -3.48 -6.21
C GLY A 160 19.58 -4.48 -6.27
N GLU A 161 20.39 -4.62 -5.22
CA GLU A 161 21.56 -5.52 -5.22
C GLU A 161 21.22 -6.90 -4.65
N LEU A 162 20.77 -7.83 -5.51
CA LEU A 162 20.54 -9.22 -5.09
C LEU A 162 21.83 -10.07 -5.07
N PRO A 163 22.02 -10.92 -4.05
CA PRO A 163 23.04 -11.97 -4.06
C PRO A 163 22.90 -12.89 -5.29
N ALA A 164 24.03 -13.27 -5.89
CA ALA A 164 24.06 -14.11 -7.10
C ALA A 164 23.33 -15.45 -6.94
N GLU A 165 23.40 -16.06 -5.75
CA GLU A 165 22.67 -17.29 -5.42
C GLU A 165 21.16 -17.12 -5.58
N LEU A 166 20.61 -16.02 -5.07
CA LEU A 166 19.18 -15.70 -5.22
C LEU A 166 18.86 -15.37 -6.67
N ALA A 167 19.69 -14.59 -7.35
CA ALA A 167 19.46 -14.27 -8.75
C ALA A 167 19.36 -15.53 -9.64
N ASN A 168 20.18 -16.56 -9.37
CA ASN A 168 20.14 -17.82 -10.08
C ASN A 168 18.92 -18.70 -9.73
N ALA A 169 18.30 -18.50 -8.56
CA ALA A 169 17.11 -19.23 -8.13
C ALA A 169 15.81 -18.71 -8.76
N TYR A 170 15.83 -17.51 -9.36
CA TYR A 170 14.64 -16.85 -9.91
C TYR A 170 14.81 -16.33 -11.35
N PRO A 171 15.24 -17.16 -12.33
CA PRO A 171 15.54 -16.70 -13.68
C PRO A 171 14.33 -16.11 -14.45
N GLN A 172 13.08 -16.48 -14.13
CA GLN A 172 11.88 -15.95 -14.79
C GLN A 172 11.27 -14.75 -14.06
N ALA A 173 11.15 -14.82 -12.74
CA ALA A 173 10.51 -13.82 -11.91
C ALA A 173 11.41 -12.59 -11.69
N LEU A 174 12.73 -12.77 -11.57
CA LEU A 174 13.64 -11.66 -11.29
C LEU A 174 13.64 -10.57 -12.37
N PRO A 175 13.70 -10.86 -13.68
CA PRO A 175 13.61 -9.81 -14.70
C PRO A 175 12.33 -8.97 -14.61
N LEU A 176 11.20 -9.60 -14.26
CA LEU A 176 9.91 -8.92 -14.12
C LEU A 176 9.86 -8.07 -12.84
N ALA A 177 10.36 -8.59 -11.72
CA ALA A 177 10.48 -7.85 -10.48
C ALA A 177 11.45 -6.66 -10.62
N ARG A 178 12.55 -6.82 -11.36
CA ARG A 178 13.50 -5.76 -11.70
C ARG A 178 12.83 -4.65 -12.49
N GLU A 179 12.01 -4.96 -13.49
CA GLU A 179 11.26 -3.95 -14.26
C GLU A 179 10.35 -3.09 -13.36
N LEU A 180 9.69 -3.73 -12.38
CA LEU A 180 8.85 -3.02 -11.41
C LEU A 180 9.69 -2.19 -10.43
N TYR A 181 10.81 -2.72 -9.94
CA TYR A 181 11.72 -2.01 -9.06
C TYR A 181 12.33 -0.78 -9.74
N ASP A 182 12.84 -0.93 -10.97
CA ASP A 182 13.47 0.18 -11.71
C ASP A 182 12.46 1.33 -11.96
N LEU A 183 11.18 1.00 -12.11
CA LEU A 183 10.09 1.98 -12.21
C LEU A 183 9.89 2.77 -10.91
N LEU A 184 10.04 2.13 -9.75
CA LEU A 184 9.94 2.78 -8.44
C LEU A 184 11.21 3.58 -8.12
N ASP A 185 12.39 3.02 -8.37
CA ASP A 185 13.69 3.63 -8.11
C ASP A 185 13.90 4.92 -8.93
N ALA A 186 13.35 4.96 -10.14
CA ALA A 186 13.34 6.17 -10.97
C ALA A 186 12.42 7.30 -10.42
N GLN A 187 11.61 7.04 -9.40
CA GLN A 187 10.64 7.98 -8.85
C GLN A 187 11.05 8.58 -7.51
N LYS A 188 10.58 9.80 -7.26
CA LYS A 188 10.69 10.45 -5.96
C LYS A 188 9.53 10.05 -5.08
N LEU A 189 9.81 9.23 -4.06
CA LEU A 189 8.83 8.73 -3.08
C LEU A 189 8.72 9.63 -1.84
N ASP A 190 9.60 10.63 -1.71
CA ASP A 190 9.81 11.51 -0.54
C ASP A 190 8.66 12.46 -0.20
N SER A 191 7.52 12.37 -0.88
CA SER A 191 6.32 13.15 -0.58
C SER A 191 5.05 12.33 -0.78
N PRO A 192 3.93 12.67 -0.10
CA PRO A 192 2.65 11.99 -0.30
C PRO A 192 2.23 11.91 -1.77
N PHE A 193 2.38 13.01 -2.51
CA PHE A 193 2.07 13.04 -3.94
C PHE A 193 3.02 12.18 -4.77
N GLY A 194 4.31 12.18 -4.41
CA GLY A 194 5.34 11.34 -5.03
C GLY A 194 5.04 9.84 -4.88
N LEU A 195 4.77 9.40 -3.65
CA LEU A 195 4.37 8.02 -3.37
C LEU A 195 3.09 7.64 -4.12
N ARG A 196 2.05 8.49 -4.07
CA ARG A 196 0.78 8.22 -4.78
C ARG A 196 1.04 7.92 -6.25
N ARG A 197 1.77 8.80 -6.92
CA ARG A 197 2.09 8.66 -8.34
C ARG A 197 2.87 7.37 -8.62
N ALA A 198 3.82 7.02 -7.75
CA ALA A 198 4.60 5.81 -7.89
C ALA A 198 3.76 4.55 -7.78
N VAL A 199 2.86 4.48 -6.80
CA VAL A 199 1.93 3.37 -6.63
C VAL A 199 1.01 3.24 -7.85
N VAL A 200 0.43 4.33 -8.35
CA VAL A 200 -0.44 4.28 -9.54
C VAL A 200 0.31 3.75 -10.76
N HIS A 201 1.53 4.23 -11.02
CA HIS A 201 2.36 3.71 -12.10
C HIS A 201 2.73 2.23 -11.91
N LEU A 202 2.99 1.83 -10.67
CA LEU A 202 3.34 0.46 -10.32
C LEU A 202 2.17 -0.50 -10.58
N LEU A 203 0.95 -0.16 -10.14
CA LEU A 203 -0.26 -0.95 -10.39
C LEU A 203 -0.47 -1.14 -11.90
N ALA A 204 -0.43 -0.05 -12.68
CA ALA A 204 -0.59 -0.11 -14.14
C ALA A 204 0.53 -0.93 -14.82
N ARG A 205 1.77 -0.83 -14.35
CA ARG A 205 2.88 -1.61 -14.90
C ARG A 205 2.76 -3.09 -14.56
N PHE A 206 2.29 -3.42 -13.36
CA PHE A 206 2.06 -4.79 -12.94
C PHE A 206 1.05 -5.49 -13.85
N ASP A 207 -0.04 -4.83 -14.24
CA ASP A 207 -0.98 -5.35 -15.24
C ASP A 207 -0.27 -5.75 -16.55
N THR A 208 0.59 -4.87 -17.07
CA THR A 208 1.39 -5.19 -18.27
C THR A 208 2.33 -6.39 -18.04
N VAL A 209 2.88 -6.54 -16.84
CA VAL A 209 3.76 -7.67 -16.49
C VAL A 209 2.98 -8.98 -16.52
N ILE A 210 1.82 -9.05 -15.87
CA ILE A 210 1.06 -10.30 -15.74
C ILE A 210 0.34 -10.67 -17.05
N GLU A 211 -0.04 -9.69 -17.87
CA GLU A 211 -0.57 -9.93 -19.22
C GLU A 211 0.46 -10.62 -20.13
N ARG A 212 1.75 -10.23 -20.04
CA ARG A 212 2.83 -10.92 -20.79
C ARG A 212 3.04 -12.37 -20.36
N LEU A 213 2.63 -12.71 -19.13
CA LEU A 213 2.61 -14.07 -18.61
C LEU A 213 1.31 -14.82 -18.95
N GLY A 214 0.36 -14.18 -19.63
CA GLY A 214 -0.91 -14.78 -20.06
C GLY A 214 -2.04 -14.69 -19.02
N TYR A 215 -1.86 -13.93 -17.95
CA TYR A 215 -2.93 -13.67 -16.97
C TYR A 215 -3.83 -12.52 -17.44
N GLN A 216 -5.02 -12.42 -16.84
CA GLN A 216 -5.86 -11.24 -16.98
C GLN A 216 -5.31 -10.10 -16.11
N PRO A 217 -5.42 -8.84 -16.55
CA PRO A 217 -5.08 -7.69 -15.71
C PRO A 217 -5.95 -7.68 -14.44
N THR A 218 -5.40 -7.19 -13.32
CA THR A 218 -6.11 -7.06 -12.05
C THR A 218 -7.15 -5.95 -12.09
N ASN A 219 -6.95 -4.94 -12.96
CA ASN A 219 -7.78 -3.73 -13.02
C ASN A 219 -7.75 -2.97 -11.67
N ASP A 220 -6.60 -3.00 -10.99
CA ASP A 220 -6.38 -2.34 -9.69
C ASP A 220 -6.55 -0.82 -9.77
N ALA A 221 -6.43 -0.23 -10.97
CA ALA A 221 -6.77 1.17 -11.20
C ALA A 221 -8.22 1.50 -10.78
N GLU A 222 -9.14 0.56 -10.96
CA GLU A 222 -10.53 0.70 -10.52
C GLU A 222 -10.79 0.04 -9.16
N PHE A 223 -10.27 -1.17 -8.95
CA PHE A 223 -10.59 -1.98 -7.77
C PHE A 223 -9.97 -1.42 -6.48
N ALA A 224 -8.69 -1.06 -6.52
CA ALA A 224 -7.96 -0.52 -5.39
C ALA A 224 -8.26 0.98 -5.23
N THR A 225 -8.77 1.37 -4.07
CA THR A 225 -8.99 2.80 -3.76
C THR A 225 -7.72 3.35 -3.14
N LEU A 226 -7.12 4.34 -3.78
CA LEU A 226 -5.94 5.02 -3.24
C LEU A 226 -6.34 6.42 -2.81
N THR A 227 -6.11 6.80 -1.55
CA THR A 227 -6.49 8.12 -1.03
C THR A 227 -5.91 9.25 -1.90
N PRO A 228 -6.72 10.23 -2.35
CA PRO A 228 -6.25 11.31 -3.20
C PRO A 228 -5.40 12.32 -2.43
N VAL A 229 -4.31 12.74 -3.06
CA VAL A 229 -3.44 13.82 -2.55
C VAL A 229 -3.73 15.09 -3.35
N LEU A 230 -4.51 15.99 -2.75
CA LEU A 230 -5.13 17.13 -3.42
C LEU A 230 -4.41 18.45 -3.08
N SER A 231 -4.47 19.42 -3.98
CA SER A 231 -4.12 20.80 -3.66
C SER A 231 -5.35 21.57 -3.15
N HIS A 232 -5.12 22.63 -2.37
CA HIS A 232 -6.19 23.57 -2.00
C HIS A 232 -6.94 24.14 -3.22
N ARG A 233 -6.29 24.25 -4.38
CA ARG A 233 -6.95 24.64 -5.63
C ARG A 233 -7.97 23.59 -6.06
N GLN A 234 -7.59 22.32 -6.08
CA GLN A 234 -8.47 21.21 -6.51
C GLN A 234 -9.72 21.10 -5.62
N LEU A 235 -9.60 21.36 -4.31
CA LEU A 235 -10.75 21.38 -3.41
C LEU A 235 -11.85 22.38 -3.82
N ARG A 236 -11.47 23.50 -4.47
CA ARG A 236 -12.41 24.54 -4.93
C ARG A 236 -12.95 24.28 -6.35
N LEU A 237 -12.37 23.33 -7.07
CA LEU A 237 -12.86 22.95 -8.39
C LEU A 237 -14.13 22.09 -8.23
N THR A 238 -14.90 22.00 -9.29
CA THR A 238 -16.04 21.09 -9.35
C THR A 238 -15.56 19.65 -9.48
N LEU A 239 -16.39 18.68 -9.08
CA LEU A 239 -16.04 17.26 -9.19
C LEU A 239 -15.61 16.90 -10.61
N ASP A 240 -16.38 17.32 -11.61
CA ASP A 240 -16.12 17.02 -13.03
C ASP A 240 -14.81 17.59 -13.56
N GLN A 241 -14.17 18.52 -12.86
CA GLN A 241 -12.85 19.06 -13.23
C GLN A 241 -11.70 18.21 -12.70
N VAL A 242 -11.93 17.41 -11.65
CA VAL A 242 -10.89 16.64 -10.96
C VAL A 242 -11.07 15.13 -11.14
N PHE A 243 -12.31 14.66 -11.07
CA PHE A 243 -12.69 13.26 -11.11
C PHE A 243 -13.77 13.00 -12.16
N MET A 244 -13.82 11.77 -12.63
CA MET A 244 -14.91 11.22 -13.42
C MET A 244 -15.58 10.11 -12.61
N ILE A 245 -16.89 10.17 -12.45
CA ILE A 245 -17.64 9.07 -11.85
C ILE A 245 -17.84 7.99 -12.91
N LYS A 246 -17.36 6.79 -12.63
CA LYS A 246 -17.59 5.59 -13.42
C LYS A 246 -18.56 4.68 -12.67
N HIS A 247 -19.56 4.15 -13.38
CA HIS A 247 -20.34 3.03 -12.90
C HIS A 247 -19.44 1.79 -12.94
N SER A 248 -19.09 1.27 -11.77
CA SER A 248 -18.11 0.20 -11.67
C SER A 248 -18.66 -1.13 -12.18
N GLY A 249 -17.77 -2.00 -12.66
CA GLY A 249 -18.09 -3.42 -12.85
C GLY A 249 -18.18 -4.18 -11.51
N TYR A 250 -17.63 -3.59 -10.45
CA TYR A 250 -17.63 -4.12 -9.08
C TYR A 250 -18.83 -3.62 -8.27
N ARG A 251 -19.04 -4.26 -7.12
CA ARG A 251 -20.08 -3.90 -6.16
C ARG A 251 -19.46 -3.25 -4.94
N ASP A 252 -20.21 -2.36 -4.32
CA ASP A 252 -19.81 -1.74 -3.06
C ASP A 252 -19.72 -2.80 -1.96
N ARG A 253 -18.64 -2.74 -1.17
CA ARG A 253 -18.34 -3.77 -0.19
C ARG A 253 -19.31 -3.77 0.99
N GLU A 254 -19.84 -2.62 1.38
CA GLU A 254 -20.74 -2.51 2.52
C GLU A 254 -22.18 -2.88 2.12
N THR A 255 -22.67 -2.25 1.07
CA THR A 255 -24.07 -2.35 0.61
C THR A 255 -24.32 -3.53 -0.33
N LYS A 256 -23.27 -4.04 -1.00
CA LYS A 256 -23.35 -5.07 -2.05
C LYS A 256 -24.09 -4.63 -3.32
N GLU A 257 -24.38 -3.35 -3.46
CA GLU A 257 -25.04 -2.74 -4.61
C GLU A 257 -24.03 -2.28 -5.67
N PRO A 258 -24.46 -1.91 -6.90
CA PRO A 258 -23.57 -1.35 -7.91
C PRO A 258 -22.78 -0.14 -7.37
N ALA A 259 -21.46 -0.17 -7.55
CA ALA A 259 -20.59 0.89 -7.02
C ALA A 259 -20.37 2.03 -8.03
N TYR A 260 -20.16 3.24 -7.49
CA TYR A 260 -19.79 4.42 -8.26
C TYR A 260 -18.41 4.89 -7.81
N VAL A 261 -17.42 4.74 -8.69
CA VAL A 261 -16.02 5.06 -8.39
C VAL A 261 -15.66 6.42 -8.96
N ALA A 262 -14.97 7.25 -8.18
CA ALA A 262 -14.42 8.50 -8.65
C ALA A 262 -12.99 8.27 -9.17
N MET A 263 -12.87 8.17 -10.49
CA MET A 263 -11.60 7.98 -11.19
C MET A 263 -10.91 9.33 -11.38
N GLY A 264 -9.64 9.45 -11.00
CA GLY A 264 -8.87 10.67 -11.22
C GLY A 264 -8.73 10.96 -12.71
N ARG A 265 -9.00 12.21 -13.13
CA ARG A 265 -8.87 12.57 -14.55
C ARG A 265 -7.42 12.60 -15.05
N SER A 266 -6.48 12.76 -14.14
CA SER A 266 -5.05 12.86 -14.47
C SER A 266 -4.31 11.53 -14.41
N ASP A 267 -4.77 10.61 -13.58
CA ASP A 267 -4.05 9.37 -13.24
C ASP A 267 -4.92 8.11 -13.45
N GLU A 268 -6.19 8.26 -13.79
CA GLU A 268 -7.15 7.17 -14.02
C GLU A 268 -7.21 6.14 -12.88
N GLN A 269 -6.88 6.57 -11.65
CA GLN A 269 -6.96 5.74 -10.44
C GLN A 269 -8.24 6.08 -9.66
N ASN A 270 -8.89 5.05 -9.12
CA ASN A 270 -9.97 5.17 -8.15
C ASN A 270 -9.46 5.89 -6.89
N ALA A 271 -9.99 7.09 -6.65
CA ALA A 271 -9.66 7.89 -5.48
C ALA A 271 -10.60 7.64 -4.30
N PHE A 272 -11.87 7.34 -4.57
CA PHE A 272 -12.89 7.03 -3.58
C PHE A 272 -14.13 6.42 -4.23
N VAL A 273 -14.89 5.66 -3.44
CA VAL A 273 -16.19 5.12 -3.82
C VAL A 273 -17.29 5.98 -3.21
N LEU A 274 -18.25 6.40 -4.04
CA LEU A 274 -19.38 7.20 -3.59
C LEU A 274 -20.51 6.29 -3.11
N PRO A 275 -20.98 6.42 -1.85
CA PRO A 275 -22.07 5.62 -1.32
C PRO A 275 -23.43 6.18 -1.77
N LEU A 276 -23.68 6.16 -3.08
CA LEU A 276 -24.90 6.71 -3.67
C LEU A 276 -26.05 5.70 -3.56
N PRO A 277 -27.17 6.02 -2.86
CA PRO A 277 -28.35 5.18 -2.89
C PRO A 277 -28.99 5.21 -4.28
N GLU A 278 -29.68 4.15 -4.68
CA GLU A 278 -30.28 4.00 -6.03
C GLU A 278 -31.14 5.20 -6.48
N LYS A 279 -31.87 5.83 -5.55
CA LYS A 279 -32.68 7.03 -5.83
C LYS A 279 -31.85 8.28 -6.24
N GLU A 280 -30.56 8.31 -5.93
CA GLU A 280 -29.61 9.38 -6.22
C GLU A 280 -28.74 9.08 -7.46
N THR A 281 -29.04 8.01 -8.19
CA THR A 281 -28.30 7.62 -9.41
C THR A 281 -29.02 8.04 -10.71
N THR A 282 -29.94 9.01 -10.62
CA THR A 282 -30.62 9.59 -11.79
C THR A 282 -29.69 10.50 -12.60
N PRO A 283 -29.92 10.68 -13.91
CA PRO A 283 -29.12 11.59 -14.73
C PRO A 283 -29.04 13.02 -14.17
N GLU A 284 -30.15 13.53 -13.64
CA GLU A 284 -30.24 14.86 -13.04
C GLU A 284 -29.42 14.95 -11.75
N ALA A 285 -29.46 13.91 -10.91
CA ALA A 285 -28.65 13.85 -9.69
C ALA A 285 -27.15 13.80 -10.02
N PHE A 286 -26.72 13.03 -11.02
CA PHE A 286 -25.33 13.03 -11.47
C PHE A 286 -24.90 14.38 -12.04
N GLN A 287 -25.73 15.04 -12.85
CA GLN A 287 -25.42 16.38 -13.35
C GLN A 287 -25.19 17.36 -12.20
N GLN A 288 -26.04 17.33 -11.17
CA GLN A 288 -25.86 18.18 -10.00
C GLN A 288 -24.58 17.82 -9.24
N LEU A 289 -24.34 16.53 -8.99
CA LEU A 289 -23.16 16.04 -8.29
C LEU A 289 -21.86 16.47 -8.98
N TYR A 290 -21.81 16.40 -10.31
CA TYR A 290 -20.66 16.82 -11.10
C TYR A 290 -20.34 18.33 -10.97
N GLN A 291 -21.35 19.17 -10.72
CA GLN A 291 -21.20 20.62 -10.58
C GLN A 291 -20.93 21.07 -9.14
N GLN A 292 -21.01 20.18 -8.15
CA GLN A 292 -20.66 20.52 -6.77
C GLN A 292 -19.15 20.69 -6.62
N SER A 293 -18.74 21.54 -5.66
CA SER A 293 -17.33 21.66 -5.33
C SER A 293 -16.83 20.34 -4.74
N LEU A 294 -15.58 19.99 -5.06
CA LEU A 294 -14.98 18.77 -4.55
C LEU A 294 -14.94 18.75 -3.02
N ASN A 295 -14.68 19.90 -2.38
CA ASN A 295 -14.68 20.02 -0.92
C ASN A 295 -16.03 19.66 -0.30
N ASP A 296 -17.14 20.10 -0.91
CA ASP A 296 -18.48 19.82 -0.40
C ASP A 296 -18.78 18.32 -0.47
N ILE A 297 -18.41 17.65 -1.57
CA ILE A 297 -18.57 16.22 -1.75
C ILE A 297 -17.74 15.43 -0.73
N LEU A 298 -16.45 15.74 -0.62
CA LEU A 298 -15.55 15.07 0.34
C LEU A 298 -16.08 15.20 1.77
N THR A 299 -16.60 16.37 2.13
CA THR A 299 -17.20 16.63 3.46
C THR A 299 -18.52 15.89 3.64
N GLN A 300 -19.41 15.96 2.65
CA GLN A 300 -20.75 15.36 2.70
C GLN A 300 -20.67 13.84 2.89
N TYR A 301 -19.80 13.18 2.14
CA TYR A 301 -19.66 11.72 2.16
C TYR A 301 -18.55 11.24 3.10
N ARG A 302 -17.87 12.16 3.82
CA ARG A 302 -16.76 11.86 4.75
C ARG A 302 -15.67 11.01 4.09
N LEU A 303 -15.28 11.41 2.89
CA LEU A 303 -14.29 10.70 2.09
C LEU A 303 -12.89 11.13 2.51
N ASP A 304 -12.00 10.16 2.67
CA ASP A 304 -10.60 10.42 3.02
C ASP A 304 -9.88 11.14 1.89
N TYR A 305 -9.08 12.14 2.24
CA TYR A 305 -8.14 12.82 1.34
C TYR A 305 -7.00 13.43 2.14
N THR A 306 -5.91 13.75 1.46
CA THR A 306 -4.79 14.49 2.05
C THR A 306 -4.43 15.69 1.19
N ILE A 307 -3.68 16.65 1.77
CA ILE A 307 -3.32 17.90 1.10
C ILE A 307 -1.82 17.98 0.84
N ARG A 308 -1.45 18.44 -0.36
CA ARG A 308 -0.07 18.80 -0.76
C ARG A 308 0.16 20.31 -0.79
#